data_AF-A0A413QUA1-F1
#
_entry.id   AF-A0A413QUA1-F1
#
_cell.length_a   1.000
_cell.length_b   1.000
_cell.length_c   1.000
_cell.angle_alpha   90.00
_cell.angle_beta   90.00
_cell.angle_gamma   90.00
#
_symmetry.space_group_name_H-M   'P 1'
#
loop_
_entity.id
_entity.type
_entity.pdbx_description
1 polymer ?
#
loop_
_entity_poly.entity_id
_entity_poly.type
_entity_poly.pdbx_seq_one_letter_code
_entity_poly.pdbx_strand_id
1 'polypeptide(L)'
;MADTTTEGTGGYSRIQHSIATAAEWEKYNPAIRPGELLFVKKPDGKTSVKVNTGDSDARYEDIDTVWDQGVAEQLQTNLADTKAASSAAVDAKNAAQTYAQQAEATANAIKEKEILAITDSVSLAINTEDGGLDLVITTQ
;
A
#
# COMPACT_ATOMS: atom_id res chain seq x y z
N MET A 1 24.24 -6.95 -66.87
CA MET A 1 23.65 -8.01 -66.04
C MET A 1 24.41 -8.00 -64.73
N ALA A 2 23.94 -7.20 -63.77
CA ALA A 2 24.51 -7.16 -62.44
C ALA A 2 23.71 -8.13 -61.57
N ASP A 3 24.43 -9.10 -61.01
CA ASP A 3 23.96 -10.12 -60.09
C ASP A 3 23.47 -9.44 -58.79
N THR A 4 22.19 -9.63 -58.46
CA THR A 4 21.59 -9.19 -57.19
C THR A 4 21.20 -10.41 -56.38
N THR A 5 22.21 -11.13 -55.89
CA THR A 5 22.05 -12.07 -54.79
C THR A 5 22.49 -11.38 -53.50
N THR A 6 21.54 -10.83 -52.76
CA THR A 6 21.73 -10.48 -51.35
C THR A 6 20.87 -11.43 -50.52
N GLU A 7 21.43 -12.61 -50.28
CA GLU A 7 21.01 -13.45 -49.16
C GLU A 7 21.58 -12.82 -47.86
N GLY A 8 20.73 -12.45 -46.90
CA GLY A 8 21.18 -12.19 -45.53
C GLY A 8 20.49 -11.05 -44.78
N THR A 9 19.78 -11.43 -43.72
CA THR A 9 19.39 -10.65 -42.53
C THR A 9 18.44 -9.46 -42.72
N GLY A 10 17.15 -9.69 -42.47
CA GLY A 10 16.16 -8.64 -42.27
C GLY A 10 16.57 -7.71 -41.12
N GLY A 11 17.01 -6.49 -41.47
CA GLY A 11 17.30 -5.44 -40.50
C GLY A 11 16.01 -4.87 -39.92
N TYR A 12 15.94 -4.73 -38.59
CA TYR A 12 14.85 -4.00 -37.94
C TYR A 12 14.84 -2.55 -38.44
N SER A 13 13.71 -2.10 -38.99
CA SER A 13 13.50 -0.67 -39.25
C SER A 13 13.27 0.04 -37.92
N ARG A 14 14.08 1.07 -37.63
CA ARG A 14 13.88 1.92 -36.45
C ARG A 14 12.79 2.95 -36.76
N ILE A 15 11.74 2.99 -35.95
CA ILE A 15 10.74 4.05 -36.00
C ILE A 15 11.21 5.16 -35.05
N GLN A 16 11.34 6.38 -35.57
CA GLN A 16 11.62 7.57 -34.77
C GLN A 16 10.34 8.40 -34.65
N HIS A 17 10.09 8.90 -33.44
CA HIS A 17 8.96 9.79 -33.16
C HIS A 17 9.45 11.20 -32.87
N SER A 18 8.58 12.18 -33.09
CA SER A 18 8.84 13.57 -32.74
C SER A 18 9.07 13.70 -31.23
N ILE A 19 10.21 14.30 -30.87
CA ILE A 19 10.62 14.48 -29.47
C ILE A 19 11.25 15.85 -29.27
N ALA A 20 10.78 16.57 -28.26
CA ALA A 20 11.29 17.90 -27.91
C ALA A 20 10.96 18.22 -26.45
N THR A 21 11.48 19.34 -25.93
CA THR A 21 11.05 19.90 -24.64
C THR A 21 9.66 20.53 -24.75
N ALA A 22 8.96 20.72 -23.62
CA ALA A 22 7.67 21.42 -23.61
C ALA A 22 7.78 22.82 -24.23
N ALA A 23 8.82 23.58 -23.87
CA ALA A 23 9.07 24.91 -24.41
C ALA A 23 9.26 24.93 -25.94
N GLU A 24 9.90 23.92 -26.52
CA GLU A 24 10.02 23.81 -27.98
C GLU A 24 8.70 23.48 -28.65
N TRP A 25 7.93 22.56 -28.06
CA TRP A 25 6.60 22.21 -28.56
C TRP A 25 5.65 23.41 -28.52
N GLU A 26 5.63 24.16 -27.42
CA GLU A 26 4.83 25.38 -27.24
C GLU A 26 5.27 26.49 -28.20
N LYS A 27 6.59 26.65 -28.41
CA LYS A 27 7.13 27.66 -29.33
C LYS A 27 6.67 27.47 -30.78
N TYR A 28 6.70 26.24 -31.28
CA TYR A 28 6.34 25.95 -32.67
C TYR A 28 4.85 25.63 -32.84
N ASN A 29 4.20 25.18 -31.77
CA ASN A 29 2.80 24.77 -31.69
C ASN A 29 2.29 24.08 -32.99
N PRO A 30 2.93 22.99 -33.43
CA PRO A 30 2.60 22.37 -34.71
C PRO A 30 1.20 21.74 -34.69
N ALA A 31 0.62 21.57 -35.88
CA ALA A 31 -0.57 20.75 -36.08
C ALA A 31 -0.15 19.28 -36.08
N ILE A 32 -0.76 18.49 -35.20
CA ILE A 32 -0.49 17.08 -34.96
C ILE A 32 -1.62 16.26 -35.54
N ARG A 33 -1.29 15.20 -36.28
CA ARG A 33 -2.30 14.34 -36.91
C ARG A 33 -2.95 13.38 -35.91
N PRO A 34 -4.19 12.95 -36.16
CA PRO A 34 -4.82 11.85 -35.42
C PRO A 34 -3.89 10.63 -35.28
N GLY A 35 -3.72 10.15 -34.05
CA GLY A 35 -2.88 9.01 -33.69
C GLY A 35 -1.38 9.30 -33.58
N GLU A 36 -0.92 10.53 -33.88
CA GLU A 36 0.50 10.88 -33.77
C GLU A 36 0.93 11.03 -32.31
N LEU A 37 2.07 10.42 -31.98
CA LEU A 37 2.71 10.45 -30.67
C LEU A 37 3.68 11.63 -30.58
N LEU A 38 3.57 12.42 -29.50
CA LEU A 38 4.54 13.41 -29.13
C LEU A 38 5.23 13.04 -27.82
N PHE A 39 6.55 12.96 -27.86
CA PHE A 39 7.36 12.79 -26.65
C PHE A 39 7.83 14.15 -26.16
N VAL A 40 7.53 14.45 -24.89
CA VAL A 40 7.91 15.69 -24.22
C VAL A 40 8.98 15.38 -23.19
N LYS A 41 10.21 15.84 -23.45
CA LYS A 41 11.34 15.73 -22.52
C LYS A 41 11.18 16.75 -21.39
N LYS A 42 11.25 16.28 -20.15
CA LYS A 42 11.22 17.13 -18.97
C LYS A 42 12.64 17.48 -18.49
N PRO A 43 12.81 18.60 -17.75
CA PRO A 43 14.11 19.01 -17.22
C PRO A 43 14.76 17.99 -16.26
N ASP A 44 13.95 17.18 -15.58
CA ASP A 44 14.37 16.14 -14.65
C ASP A 44 14.79 14.82 -15.35
N GLY A 45 14.83 14.80 -16.68
CA GLY A 45 15.18 13.64 -17.49
C GLY A 45 14.02 12.66 -17.72
N LYS A 46 12.84 12.91 -17.15
CA LYS A 46 11.64 12.11 -17.39
C LYS A 46 10.95 12.51 -18.68
N THR A 47 9.97 11.73 -19.09
CA THR A 47 9.19 11.97 -20.31
C THR A 47 7.70 11.94 -20.02
N SER A 48 6.94 12.80 -20.70
CA SER A 48 5.50 12.64 -20.86
C SER A 48 5.14 12.46 -22.33
N VAL A 49 4.01 11.80 -22.57
CA VAL A 49 3.51 11.49 -23.91
C VAL A 49 2.16 12.18 -24.09
N LYS A 50 2.04 12.89 -25.20
CA LYS A 50 0.78 13.40 -25.72
C LYS A 50 0.44 12.62 -26.99
N VAL A 51 -0.86 12.42 -27.24
CA VAL A 51 -1.36 11.79 -28.48
C VAL A 51 -2.57 12.59 -28.92
N ASN A 52 -2.62 12.98 -30.20
CA ASN A 52 -3.87 13.48 -30.74
C ASN A 52 -4.85 12.29 -30.89
N THR A 53 -5.79 12.17 -29.96
CA THR A 53 -6.82 11.12 -29.96
C THR A 53 -8.11 11.53 -30.66
N GLY A 54 -8.17 12.74 -31.23
CA GLY A 54 -9.30 13.24 -32.00
C GLY A 54 -9.30 12.76 -33.46
N ASP A 55 -10.33 13.16 -34.20
CA ASP A 55 -10.54 12.78 -35.60
C ASP A 55 -9.97 13.79 -36.62
N SER A 56 -9.40 14.90 -36.14
CA SER A 56 -8.81 15.96 -36.97
C SER A 56 -7.47 16.42 -36.40
N ASP A 57 -6.70 17.11 -37.22
CA ASP A 57 -5.46 17.75 -36.77
C ASP A 57 -5.73 18.71 -35.60
N ALA A 58 -4.89 18.63 -34.57
CA ALA A 58 -4.99 19.47 -33.37
C ALA A 58 -3.63 20.11 -33.06
N ARG A 59 -3.65 21.29 -32.45
CA ARG A 59 -2.41 21.97 -32.02
C ARG A 59 -1.85 21.31 -30.78
N TYR A 60 -0.53 21.40 -30.57
CA TYR A 60 0.15 20.83 -29.40
C TYR A 60 -0.48 21.27 -28.07
N GLU A 61 -0.84 22.54 -27.96
CA GLU A 61 -1.43 23.12 -26.76
C GLU A 61 -2.81 22.57 -26.44
N ASP A 62 -3.56 22.15 -27.47
CA ASP A 62 -4.91 21.61 -27.36
C ASP A 62 -4.92 20.08 -27.09
N ILE A 63 -3.76 19.44 -27.11
CA ILE A 63 -3.64 17.99 -26.92
C ILE A 63 -3.28 17.68 -25.47
N ASP A 64 -4.06 16.79 -24.87
CA ASP A 64 -3.83 16.33 -23.51
C ASP A 64 -2.67 15.33 -23.38
N THR A 65 -2.03 15.34 -22.21
CA THR A 65 -1.05 14.34 -21.83
C THR A 65 -1.75 13.02 -21.50
N VAL A 66 -1.41 11.96 -22.23
CA VAL A 66 -1.99 10.61 -22.05
C VAL A 66 -1.17 9.75 -21.10
N TRP A 67 0.12 10.06 -20.94
CA TRP A 67 0.99 9.37 -20.00
C TRP A 67 2.11 10.27 -19.51
N ASP A 68 2.46 10.13 -18.24
CA ASP A 68 3.50 10.92 -17.60
C ASP A 68 4.33 10.05 -16.65
N GLN A 69 5.62 9.92 -16.91
CA GLN A 69 6.50 9.07 -16.10
C GLN A 69 6.54 9.51 -14.63
N GLY A 70 6.55 10.83 -14.36
CA GLY A 70 6.62 11.35 -13.00
C GLY A 70 5.36 11.02 -12.20
N VAL A 71 4.19 11.14 -12.85
CA VAL A 71 2.91 10.76 -12.24
C VAL A 71 2.83 9.25 -12.03
N ALA A 72 3.28 8.46 -13.00
CA ALA A 72 3.30 7.00 -12.90
C ALA A 72 4.16 6.50 -11.73
N GLU A 73 5.37 7.06 -11.56
CA GLU A 73 6.25 6.75 -10.43
C GLU A 73 5.61 7.14 -9.09
N GLN A 74 4.97 8.31 -9.01
CA GLN A 74 4.27 8.74 -7.80
C GLN A 74 3.12 7.78 -7.44
N LEU A 75 2.31 7.36 -8.42
CA LEU A 75 1.24 6.40 -8.21
C LEU A 75 1.77 5.04 -7.73
N GLN A 76 2.93 4.62 -8.23
CA GLN A 76 3.59 3.40 -7.78
C GLN A 76 4.03 3.48 -6.31
N THR A 77 4.60 4.62 -5.89
CA THR A 77 4.93 4.87 -4.48
C THR A 77 3.68 4.86 -3.59
N ASN A 78 2.63 5.60 -3.98
CA ASN A 78 1.39 5.67 -3.21
C ASN A 78 0.73 4.29 -3.04
N LEU A 79 0.81 3.44 -4.06
CA LEU A 79 0.30 2.07 -3.99
C LEU A 79 1.09 1.23 -2.99
N ALA A 80 2.41 1.37 -2.93
CA ALA A 80 3.24 0.67 -1.95
C ALA A 80 2.91 1.11 -0.52
N ASP A 81 2.79 2.41 -0.29
CA ASP A 81 2.45 2.99 1.02
C ASP A 81 1.06 2.55 1.48
N THR A 82 0.08 2.56 0.56
CA THR A 82 -1.29 2.11 0.85
C THR A 82 -1.32 0.63 1.25
N LYS A 83 -0.54 -0.22 0.58
CA LYS A 83 -0.43 -1.64 0.94
C LYS A 83 0.19 -1.83 2.33
N ALA A 84 1.25 -1.08 2.64
CA ALA A 84 1.89 -1.13 3.96
C ALA A 84 0.92 -0.69 5.07
N ALA A 85 0.21 0.41 4.87
CA ALA A 85 -0.79 0.89 5.82
C ALA A 85 -1.95 -0.11 6.02
N SER A 86 -2.42 -0.75 4.94
CA SER A 86 -3.45 -1.79 5.03
C SER A 86 -2.97 -3.00 5.84
N SER A 87 -1.71 -3.42 5.66
CA SER A 87 -1.15 -4.54 6.45
C SER A 87 -1.08 -4.17 7.93
N ALA A 88 -0.56 -2.98 8.26
CA ALA A 88 -0.47 -2.50 9.63
C ALA A 88 -1.85 -2.41 10.31
N ALA A 89 -2.90 -2.02 9.56
CA ALA A 89 -4.26 -1.99 10.08
C ALA A 89 -4.81 -3.40 10.41
N VAL A 90 -4.49 -4.41 9.60
CA VAL A 90 -4.84 -5.81 9.88
C VAL A 90 -4.11 -6.33 11.12
N ASP A 91 -2.82 -6.04 11.24
CA ASP A 91 -2.02 -6.45 12.40
C ASP A 91 -2.54 -5.80 13.68
N ALA A 92 -2.87 -4.50 13.65
CA ALA A 92 -3.47 -3.79 14.77
C ALA A 92 -4.83 -4.37 15.18
N LYS A 93 -5.67 -4.75 14.20
CA LYS A 93 -6.94 -5.44 14.46
C LYS A 93 -6.73 -6.79 15.16
N ASN A 94 -5.77 -7.60 14.68
CA ASN A 94 -5.47 -8.90 15.27
C ASN A 94 -4.91 -8.77 16.70
N ALA A 95 -4.03 -7.79 16.93
CA ALA A 95 -3.52 -7.47 18.27
C ALA A 95 -4.66 -7.05 19.22
N ALA A 96 -5.56 -6.16 18.78
CA ALA A 96 -6.72 -5.76 19.57
C ALA A 96 -7.64 -6.93 19.93
N GLN A 97 -7.89 -7.85 18.99
CA GLN A 97 -8.65 -9.08 19.26
C GLN A 97 -7.95 -9.97 20.30
N THR A 98 -6.62 -10.07 20.23
CA THR A 98 -5.82 -10.86 21.18
C THR A 98 -5.89 -10.24 22.58
N TYR A 99 -5.74 -8.92 22.69
CA TYR A 99 -5.88 -8.23 23.98
C TYR A 99 -7.29 -8.36 24.56
N ALA A 100 -8.34 -8.33 23.73
CA ALA A 100 -9.70 -8.56 24.19
C ALA A 100 -9.88 -9.98 24.76
N GLN A 101 -9.36 -11.01 24.07
CA GLN A 101 -9.41 -12.40 24.56
C GLN A 101 -8.62 -12.58 25.87
N GLN A 102 -7.44 -11.96 25.98
CA GLN A 102 -6.64 -12.00 27.22
C GLN A 102 -7.34 -11.32 28.39
N ALA A 103 -8.01 -10.18 28.14
CA ALA A 103 -8.78 -9.48 29.16
C ALA A 103 -9.97 -10.32 29.63
N GLU A 104 -10.69 -10.97 28.71
CA GLU A 104 -11.80 -11.87 29.03
C GLU A 104 -11.32 -13.09 29.84
N ALA A 105 -10.22 -13.73 29.42
CA ALA A 105 -9.62 -14.84 30.15
C ALA A 105 -9.18 -14.44 31.57
N THR A 106 -8.60 -13.25 31.72
CA THR A 106 -8.20 -12.72 33.03
C THR A 106 -9.41 -12.46 33.93
N ALA A 107 -10.48 -11.86 33.39
CA ALA A 107 -11.71 -11.61 34.13
C ALA A 107 -12.36 -12.93 34.60
N ASN A 108 -12.37 -13.97 33.77
CA ASN A 108 -12.89 -15.28 34.14
C ASN A 108 -12.06 -15.94 35.24
N ALA A 109 -10.72 -15.89 35.15
CA ALA A 109 -9.82 -16.43 36.17
C ALA A 109 -9.96 -15.72 37.54
N ILE A 110 -10.24 -14.42 37.56
CA ILE A 110 -10.53 -13.67 38.80
C ILE A 110 -11.84 -14.16 39.42
N LYS A 111 -12.91 -14.27 38.62
CA LYS A 111 -14.23 -14.74 39.09
C LYS A 111 -14.15 -16.16 39.67
N GLU A 112 -13.42 -17.06 39.04
CA GLU A 112 -13.21 -18.43 39.55
C GLU A 112 -12.51 -18.43 40.93
N LYS A 113 -11.50 -17.55 41.12
CA LYS A 113 -10.80 -17.42 42.40
C LYS A 113 -11.64 -16.77 43.50
N GLU A 114 -12.45 -15.77 43.15
CA GLU A 114 -13.39 -15.15 44.11
C GLU A 114 -14.44 -16.16 44.60
N ILE A 115 -14.95 -17.03 43.72
CA ILE A 115 -15.91 -18.07 44.11
C ILE A 115 -15.29 -19.05 45.12
N LEU A 116 -14.04 -19.50 44.88
CA LEU A 116 -13.31 -20.37 45.82
C LEU A 116 -13.14 -19.72 47.21
N ALA A 117 -12.90 -18.42 47.26
CA ALA A 117 -12.73 -17.69 48.52
C ALA A 117 -14.06 -17.44 49.27
N ILE A 118 -15.20 -17.52 48.59
CA ILE A 118 -16.54 -17.30 49.19
C ILE A 118 -17.15 -18.61 49.72
N THR A 119 -16.76 -19.77 49.17
CA THR A 119 -17.23 -21.07 49.68
C THR A 119 -16.52 -21.54 50.93
N ASP A 120 -15.31 -21.03 51.19
CA ASP A 120 -14.53 -21.38 52.37
C ASP A 120 -14.72 -20.33 53.47
N SER A 121 -15.33 -20.73 54.58
CA SER A 121 -15.40 -19.85 55.75
C SER A 121 -14.09 -19.95 56.54
N VAL A 122 -13.35 -18.85 56.64
CA VAL A 122 -12.19 -18.72 57.52
C VAL A 122 -12.65 -18.19 58.88
N SER A 123 -12.46 -18.99 59.92
CA SER A 123 -12.75 -18.61 61.31
C SER A 123 -11.46 -18.61 62.14
N LEU A 124 -11.35 -17.67 63.07
CA LEU A 124 -10.27 -17.65 64.06
C LEU A 124 -10.78 -18.36 65.31
N ALA A 125 -10.11 -19.43 65.72
CA ALA A 125 -10.42 -20.15 66.95
C ALA A 125 -9.30 -19.93 67.97
N ILE A 126 -9.66 -19.82 69.24
CA ILE A 126 -8.67 -19.83 70.33
C ILE A 126 -8.38 -21.29 70.66
N ASN A 127 -7.13 -21.71 70.50
CA ASN A 127 -6.68 -23.04 70.87
C ASN A 127 -6.68 -23.16 72.40
N THR A 128 -7.44 -24.12 72.92
CA THR A 128 -7.64 -24.27 74.36
C THR A 128 -6.49 -25.00 75.06
N GLU A 129 -5.54 -25.58 74.32
CA GLU A 129 -4.39 -26.29 74.89
C GLU A 129 -3.20 -25.34 75.18
N ASP A 130 -2.99 -24.34 74.34
CA ASP A 130 -1.86 -23.39 74.47
C ASP A 130 -2.28 -21.91 74.54
N GLY A 131 -3.56 -21.60 74.36
CA GLY A 131 -4.09 -20.23 74.35
C GLY A 131 -3.76 -19.45 73.09
N GLY A 132 -3.21 -20.10 72.06
CA GLY A 132 -2.88 -19.51 70.76
C GLY A 132 -4.12 -19.21 69.90
N LEU A 133 -3.94 -18.37 68.87
CA LEU A 133 -4.98 -18.09 67.88
C LEU A 133 -4.73 -18.96 66.63
N ASP A 134 -5.63 -19.90 66.36
CA ASP A 134 -5.54 -20.80 65.20
C ASP A 134 -6.47 -20.35 64.07
N LEU A 135 -5.97 -20.50 62.83
CA LEU A 135 -6.74 -20.29 61.60
C LEU A 135 -7.46 -21.59 61.24
N VAL A 136 -8.78 -21.57 61.28
CA VAL A 136 -9.62 -22.71 60.89
C VAL A 136 -10.25 -22.41 59.54
N ILE A 137 -9.87 -23.20 58.54
CA ILE A 137 -10.46 -23.14 57.19
C ILE A 137 -11.51 -24.25 57.13
N THR A 138 -12.77 -23.89 56.92
CA THR A 138 -13.84 -24.86 56.67
C THR A 138 -14.26 -24.78 55.21
N THR A 139 -13.89 -25.80 54.45
CA THR A 139 -14.36 -26.06 53.07
C THR A 139 -15.72 -26.76 53.12
N GLN A 140 -16.69 -26.33 52.31
CA GLN A 140 -17.93 -27.09 52.05
C GLN A 140 -17.74 -28.11 50.93
#